data_AF-A0A6G0UB80-F1
#
_entry.id   AF-A0A6G0UB80-F1
#
_cell.length_a   1.000
_cell.length_b   1.000
_cell.length_c   1.000
_cell.angle_alpha   90.00
_cell.angle_beta   90.00
_cell.angle_gamma   90.00
#
_symmetry.space_group_name_H-M   'P 1'
#
loop_
_entity.id
_entity.type
_entity.pdbx_description
1 polymer ?
#
loop_
_entity_poly.entity_id
_entity_poly.type
_entity_poly.pdbx_seq_one_letter_code
_entity_poly.pdbx_strand_id
1 'polypeptide(L)'
;PISDYATCVNQKNRAKIIMTVSHAIMTTAFFILAFLDHRNQVLGQVCYMITIIVSSLQSVGFMKTNQLANRQYAYVVMAVVACINCSIVLLLPAFMAIVAPDNSTSQWHTVFWIIGGIIIVTTIIYDLTAEADPRPWTINKEIRASVSDVSNTVTSKIPVPKITVSPDTV
;
A
#
# COMPACT_ATOMS: atom_id res chain seq x y z
N PRO A 1 2.35 -0.72 16.58
CA PRO A 1 2.74 0.08 17.77
C PRO A 1 3.35 1.46 17.46
N ILE A 2 4.03 1.66 16.32
CA ILE A 2 4.52 3.00 15.89
C ILE A 2 3.46 3.83 15.16
N SER A 3 2.37 3.18 14.73
CA SER A 3 1.28 3.86 14.05
C SER A 3 0.73 4.93 14.97
N ASP A 4 0.29 4.61 16.20
CA ASP A 4 -0.61 5.40 17.08
C ASP A 4 -0.28 6.87 17.40
N TYR A 5 0.93 7.36 17.15
CA TYR A 5 1.34 8.72 17.53
C TYR A 5 0.94 9.86 16.57
N ALA A 6 0.22 9.57 15.47
CA ALA A 6 -0.26 10.56 14.52
C ALA A 6 -1.77 10.83 14.71
N THR A 7 -2.10 11.68 15.68
CA THR A 7 -3.47 11.91 16.20
C THR A 7 -4.36 12.76 15.30
N CYS A 8 -3.92 13.16 14.11
CA CYS A 8 -4.63 14.15 13.27
C CYS A 8 -5.04 13.64 11.88
N VAL A 9 -4.82 12.36 11.54
CA VAL A 9 -5.14 11.80 10.21
C VAL A 9 -6.09 10.61 10.34
N ASN A 10 -7.15 10.58 9.53
CA ASN A 10 -8.10 9.47 9.42
C ASN A 10 -7.35 8.12 9.32
N GLN A 11 -7.68 7.10 10.15
CA GLN A 11 -6.98 5.78 10.20
C GLN A 11 -6.70 5.19 8.81
N LYS A 12 -7.62 5.44 7.87
CA LYS A 12 -7.62 4.91 6.50
C LYS A 12 -6.56 5.58 5.63
N ASN A 13 -6.49 6.90 5.71
CA ASN A 13 -5.54 7.70 4.95
C ASN A 13 -4.13 7.52 5.51
N ARG A 14 -4.00 7.28 6.82
CA ARG A 14 -2.73 6.96 7.47
C ARG A 14 -2.09 5.68 6.92
N ALA A 15 -2.82 4.58 6.84
CA ALA A 15 -2.29 3.32 6.31
C ALA A 15 -1.86 3.44 4.84
N LYS A 16 -2.62 4.23 4.07
CA LYS A 16 -2.28 4.50 2.66
C LYS A 16 -1.07 5.41 2.50
N ILE A 17 -0.96 6.50 3.27
CA ILE A 17 0.22 7.38 3.26
C ILE A 17 1.45 6.59 3.68
N ILE A 18 1.35 5.75 4.71
CA ILE A 18 2.46 4.86 5.13
C ILE A 18 2.88 3.93 3.99
N MET A 19 1.93 3.40 3.23
CA MET A 19 2.21 2.52 2.09
C MET A 19 2.88 3.26 0.92
N THR A 20 2.41 4.46 0.60
CA THR A 20 3.00 5.33 -0.43
C THR A 20 4.41 5.76 -0.05
N VAL A 21 4.62 6.20 1.20
CA VAL A 21 5.95 6.54 1.72
C VAL A 21 6.88 5.33 1.70
N SER A 22 6.37 4.13 2.04
CA SER A 22 7.16 2.91 1.94
C SER A 22 7.61 2.66 0.49
N HIS A 23 6.70 2.78 -0.48
CA HIS A 23 7.02 2.62 -1.90
C HIS A 23 8.05 3.64 -2.39
N ALA A 24 7.94 4.90 -1.96
CA ALA A 24 8.90 5.95 -2.30
C ALA A 24 10.31 5.65 -1.74
N ILE A 25 10.40 5.13 -0.51
CA ILE A 25 11.66 4.69 0.09
C ILE A 25 12.26 3.53 -0.70
N MET A 26 11.44 2.58 -1.17
CA MET A 26 11.90 1.47 -2.02
C MET A 26 12.45 1.91 -3.35
N THR A 27 11.71 2.78 -4.05
CA THR A 27 12.13 3.31 -5.34
C THR A 27 13.41 4.12 -5.18
N THR A 28 13.54 4.88 -4.10
CA THR A 28 14.77 5.61 -3.78
C THR A 28 15.93 4.66 -3.49
N ALA A 29 15.71 3.56 -2.75
CA ALA A 29 16.73 2.55 -2.49
C ALA A 29 17.17 1.82 -3.77
N PHE A 30 16.23 1.50 -4.68
CA PHE A 30 16.53 0.94 -5.99
C PHE A 30 17.27 1.93 -6.90
N PHE A 31 16.94 3.21 -6.83
CA PHE A 31 17.67 4.26 -7.54
C PHE A 31 19.12 4.34 -7.05
N ILE A 32 19.33 4.36 -5.74
CA ILE A 32 20.67 4.34 -5.14
C ILE A 32 21.44 3.07 -5.58
N LEU A 33 20.78 1.91 -5.67
CA LEU A 33 21.36 0.68 -6.20
C LEU A 33 21.72 0.78 -7.69
N ALA A 34 20.92 1.48 -8.50
CA ALA A 34 21.18 1.66 -9.94
C ALA A 34 22.40 2.56 -10.22
N PHE A 35 22.71 3.50 -9.32
CA PHE A 35 23.89 4.37 -9.39
C PHE A 35 25.11 3.80 -8.66
N LEU A 36 24.98 2.68 -7.94
CA LEU A 36 26.08 2.10 -7.18
C LEU A 36 27.01 1.30 -8.11
N ASP A 37 28.24 1.78 -8.25
CA ASP A 37 29.28 1.08 -9.00
C ASP A 37 29.70 -0.23 -8.28
N HIS A 38 30.18 -1.22 -9.05
CA HIS A 38 30.45 -2.62 -8.65
C HIS A 38 31.47 -2.79 -7.50
N ARG A 39 32.04 -1.67 -7.03
CA ARG A 39 33.12 -1.57 -6.05
C ARG A 39 32.71 -1.93 -4.63
N ASN A 40 31.41 -1.87 -4.28
CA ASN A 40 30.89 -2.11 -2.92
C ASN A 40 29.73 -3.13 -2.89
N GLN A 41 30.00 -4.40 -3.21
CA GLN A 41 29.00 -5.47 -3.25
C GLN A 41 28.22 -5.66 -1.93
N VAL A 42 28.86 -5.44 -0.78
CA VAL A 42 28.25 -5.56 0.56
C VAL A 42 27.13 -4.54 0.76
N LEU A 43 27.33 -3.30 0.31
CA LEU A 43 26.32 -2.24 0.43
C LEU A 43 25.11 -2.55 -0.44
N GLY A 44 25.34 -3.09 -1.64
CA GLY A 44 24.27 -3.53 -2.54
C GLY A 44 23.39 -4.63 -1.93
N GLN A 45 24.00 -5.62 -1.27
CA GLN A 45 23.28 -6.71 -0.61
C GLN A 45 22.41 -6.22 0.55
N VAL A 46 22.93 -5.32 1.40
CA VAL A 46 22.16 -4.77 2.54
C VAL A 46 20.97 -3.95 2.04
N CYS A 47 21.17 -3.08 1.05
CA CYS A 47 20.09 -2.31 0.45
C CYS A 47 19.02 -3.22 -0.20
N TYR A 48 19.43 -4.30 -0.84
CA TYR A 48 18.51 -5.29 -1.41
C TYR A 48 17.69 -6.01 -0.34
N MET A 49 18.30 -6.43 0.78
CA MET A 49 17.56 -7.05 1.88
C MET A 49 16.53 -6.10 2.49
N ILE A 50 16.89 -4.84 2.73
CA ILE A 50 15.96 -3.81 3.22
C ILE A 50 14.77 -3.67 2.25
N THR A 51 15.06 -3.72 0.95
CA THR A 51 14.06 -3.63 -0.11
C THR A 51 13.16 -4.86 -0.20
N ILE A 52 13.61 -6.05 0.19
CA ILE A 52 12.71 -7.21 0.28
C ILE A 52 11.80 -7.10 1.51
N ILE A 53 12.35 -6.67 2.64
CA ILE A 53 11.62 -6.55 3.91
C ILE A 53 10.49 -5.52 3.80
N VAL A 54 10.80 -4.33 3.30
CA VAL A 54 9.79 -3.26 3.19
C VAL A 54 8.71 -3.61 2.13
N SER A 55 9.02 -4.46 1.13
CA SER A 55 8.08 -4.89 0.08
C SER A 55 7.03 -5.86 0.64
N SER A 56 7.49 -6.69 1.57
CA SER A 56 6.63 -7.58 2.34
C SER A 56 5.64 -6.79 3.22
N LEU A 57 6.09 -5.69 3.84
CA LEU A 57 5.22 -4.80 4.63
C LEU A 57 4.19 -4.07 3.76
N GLN A 58 4.58 -3.62 2.56
CA GLN A 58 3.68 -2.97 1.61
C GLN A 58 2.55 -3.89 1.18
N SER A 59 2.84 -5.17 0.92
CA SER A 59 1.83 -6.16 0.51
C SER A 59 0.72 -6.32 1.57
N VAL A 60 1.08 -6.33 2.86
CA VAL A 60 0.12 -6.37 3.97
C VAL A 60 -0.71 -5.07 4.06
N GLY A 61 -0.07 -3.92 3.83
CA GLY A 61 -0.75 -2.62 3.75
C GLY A 61 -1.75 -2.55 2.60
N PHE A 62 -1.41 -3.14 1.45
CA PHE A 62 -2.24 -3.15 0.25
C PHE A 62 -3.53 -3.96 0.48
N MET A 63 -3.41 -5.14 1.08
CA MET A 63 -4.58 -5.96 1.42
C MET A 63 -5.59 -5.18 2.28
N LYS A 64 -5.09 -4.51 3.32
CA LYS A 64 -5.94 -3.72 4.24
C LYS A 64 -6.56 -2.53 3.52
N THR A 65 -5.74 -1.70 2.86
CA THR A 65 -6.25 -0.50 2.17
C THR A 65 -7.23 -0.84 1.04
N ASN A 66 -7.00 -1.94 0.30
CA ASN A 66 -7.92 -2.43 -0.73
C ASN A 66 -9.28 -2.83 -0.13
N GLN A 67 -9.26 -3.60 0.96
CA GLN A 67 -10.48 -3.97 1.69
C GLN A 67 -11.22 -2.74 2.24
N LEU A 68 -10.50 -1.75 2.76
CA LEU A 68 -11.11 -0.52 3.28
C LEU A 68 -11.69 0.37 2.17
N ALA A 69 -11.04 0.45 1.00
CA ALA A 69 -11.45 1.27 -0.13
C ALA A 69 -12.61 0.65 -0.93
N ASN A 70 -12.56 -0.67 -1.16
CA ASN A 70 -13.49 -1.38 -2.06
C ASN A 70 -14.54 -2.22 -1.32
N ARG A 71 -14.38 -2.45 -0.01
CA ARG A 71 -15.30 -3.21 0.85
C ARG A 71 -15.75 -4.54 0.21
N GLN A 72 -17.02 -4.63 -0.18
CA GLN A 72 -17.65 -5.81 -0.78
C GLN A 72 -17.08 -6.18 -2.16
N TYR A 73 -16.47 -5.23 -2.87
CA TYR A 73 -15.87 -5.46 -4.19
C TYR A 73 -14.35 -5.70 -4.14
N ALA A 74 -13.75 -5.73 -2.94
CA ALA A 74 -12.31 -5.92 -2.78
C ALA A 74 -11.83 -7.22 -3.44
N TYR A 75 -12.56 -8.32 -3.30
CA TYR A 75 -12.23 -9.59 -3.94
C TYR A 75 -12.13 -9.49 -5.47
N VAL A 76 -13.09 -8.80 -6.10
CA VAL A 76 -13.10 -8.61 -7.56
C VAL A 76 -11.92 -7.76 -8.01
N VAL A 77 -11.63 -6.67 -7.29
CA VAL A 77 -10.47 -5.81 -7.59
C VAL A 77 -9.16 -6.59 -7.45
N MET A 78 -9.03 -7.41 -6.39
CA MET A 78 -7.86 -8.26 -6.18
C MET A 78 -7.69 -9.31 -7.29
N ALA A 79 -8.80 -9.89 -7.79
CA ALA A 79 -8.76 -10.82 -8.91
C ALA A 79 -8.27 -10.13 -10.21
N VAL A 80 -8.75 -8.93 -10.51
CA VAL A 80 -8.29 -8.15 -11.67
C VAL A 80 -6.79 -7.81 -11.54
N VAL A 81 -6.35 -7.38 -10.36
CA VAL A 81 -4.93 -7.12 -10.09
C VAL A 81 -4.09 -8.38 -10.29
N ALA A 82 -4.57 -9.56 -9.86
CA ALA A 82 -3.88 -10.82 -10.10
C ALA A 82 -3.77 -11.15 -11.60
N CYS A 83 -4.84 -10.98 -12.39
CA CYS A 83 -4.81 -11.19 -13.84
C CYS A 83 -3.78 -10.30 -14.54
N ILE A 84 -3.69 -9.02 -14.14
CA ILE A 84 -2.67 -8.09 -14.65
C ILE A 84 -1.26 -8.59 -14.30
N ASN A 85 -1.03 -8.99 -13.05
CA ASN A 85 0.26 -9.52 -12.62
C ASN A 85 0.66 -10.77 -13.38
N CYS A 86 -0.27 -11.71 -13.60
CA CYS A 86 -0.01 -12.90 -14.40
C CYS A 86 0.38 -12.54 -15.83
N SER A 87 -0.29 -11.55 -16.43
CA SER A 87 0.04 -11.06 -17.78
C SER A 87 1.47 -10.50 -17.84
N ILE A 88 1.88 -9.72 -16.84
CA ILE A 88 3.25 -9.17 -16.75
C ILE A 88 4.28 -10.30 -16.66
N VAL A 89 4.05 -11.29 -15.79
CA VAL A 89 4.98 -12.43 -15.59
C VAL A 89 5.08 -13.30 -16.85
N LEU A 90 4.00 -13.43 -17.62
CA LEU A 90 4.02 -14.14 -18.91
C LEU A 90 4.80 -13.38 -19.99
N LEU A 91 4.73 -12.05 -20.00
CA LEU A 91 5.44 -11.21 -20.98
C LEU A 91 6.93 -11.05 -20.64
N LEU A 92 7.31 -11.20 -19.36
CA LEU A 92 8.67 -10.95 -18.88
C LEU A 92 9.74 -11.83 -19.58
N PRO A 93 9.57 -13.16 -19.76
CA PRO A 93 10.56 -13.99 -20.45
C PRO A 93 10.72 -13.62 -21.93
N ALA A 94 9.61 -13.28 -22.61
CA ALA A 94 9.65 -12.85 -24.00
C ALA A 94 10.38 -11.51 -24.15
N PHE A 95 10.15 -10.58 -23.22
CA PHE A 95 10.89 -9.32 -23.15
C PHE A 95 12.40 -9.58 -22.94
N MET A 96 12.77 -10.43 -21.97
CA MET A 96 14.17 -10.75 -21.71
C MET A 96 14.85 -11.44 -22.89
N ALA A 97 14.14 -12.32 -23.61
CA ALA A 97 14.68 -13.00 -24.78
C ALA A 97 15.03 -12.04 -25.93
N ILE A 98 14.34 -10.90 -26.04
CA ILE A 98 14.60 -9.88 -27.06
C ILE A 98 15.74 -8.94 -26.62
N VAL A 99 15.78 -8.56 -25.34
CA VAL A 99 16.71 -7.53 -24.85
C VAL A 99 18.08 -8.10 -24.48
N ALA A 100 18.17 -9.37 -24.07
CA ALA A 100 19.43 -10.02 -23.70
C ALA A 100 19.62 -11.39 -24.41
N PRO A 101 19.66 -11.44 -25.75
CA PRO A 101 19.82 -12.68 -26.49
C PRO A 101 21.20 -13.35 -26.27
N ASP A 102 22.25 -12.54 -26.09
CA ASP A 102 23.64 -13.03 -25.96
C ASP A 102 24.11 -13.09 -24.49
N ASN A 103 23.23 -12.76 -23.54
CA ASN A 103 23.53 -12.67 -22.11
C ASN A 103 24.80 -11.84 -21.78
N SER A 104 25.14 -10.87 -22.62
CA SER A 104 26.31 -10.02 -22.41
C SER A 104 26.08 -9.03 -21.27
N THR A 105 27.12 -8.75 -20.48
CA THR A 105 27.08 -7.78 -19.37
C THR A 105 26.54 -6.41 -19.82
N SER A 106 26.87 -5.96 -21.04
CA SER A 106 26.38 -4.69 -21.59
C SER A 106 24.86 -4.69 -21.86
N GLN A 107 24.29 -5.81 -22.29
CA GLN A 107 22.85 -5.97 -22.50
C GLN A 107 22.12 -5.92 -21.15
N TRP A 108 22.65 -6.59 -20.13
CA TRP A 108 22.10 -6.58 -18.78
C TRP A 108 22.09 -5.19 -18.13
N HIS A 109 23.11 -4.36 -18.34
CA HIS A 109 23.08 -2.96 -17.89
C HIS A 109 21.90 -2.19 -18.52
N THR A 110 21.62 -2.40 -19.80
CA THR A 110 20.50 -1.76 -20.50
C THR A 110 19.15 -2.24 -19.94
N VAL A 111 19.02 -3.54 -19.63
CA VAL A 111 17.84 -4.11 -18.98
C VAL A 111 17.58 -3.44 -17.62
N PHE A 112 18.60 -3.29 -16.78
CA PHE A 112 18.45 -2.65 -15.47
C PHE A 112 18.04 -1.18 -15.58
N TRP A 113 18.56 -0.44 -16.57
CA TRP A 113 18.13 0.94 -16.83
C TRP A 113 16.66 1.03 -17.26
N ILE A 114 16.21 0.13 -18.16
CA ILE A 114 14.81 0.09 -18.61
C ILE A 114 13.89 -0.26 -17.44
N ILE A 115 14.20 -1.31 -16.68
CA ILE A 115 13.40 -1.75 -15.53
C ILE A 115 13.36 -0.66 -14.45
N GLY A 116 14.51 -0.05 -14.13
CA GLY A 116 14.59 1.06 -13.18
C GLY A 116 13.72 2.24 -13.60
N GLY A 117 13.74 2.63 -14.88
CA GLY A 117 12.89 3.68 -15.43
C GLY A 117 11.39 3.36 -15.30
N ILE A 118 10.97 2.13 -15.64
CA ILE A 118 9.58 1.68 -15.53
C ILE A 118 9.10 1.74 -14.07
N ILE A 119 9.95 1.32 -13.12
CA ILE A 119 9.63 1.36 -11.70
C ILE A 119 9.38 2.81 -11.26
N ILE A 120 10.26 3.74 -11.62
CA ILE A 120 10.12 5.17 -11.26
C ILE A 120 8.82 5.76 -11.81
N VAL A 121 8.53 5.53 -13.09
CA VAL A 121 7.30 6.03 -13.73
C VAL A 121 6.07 5.46 -13.04
N THR A 122 6.08 4.16 -12.72
CA THR A 122 4.98 3.50 -12.03
C THR A 122 4.79 4.04 -10.61
N THR A 123 5.87 4.33 -9.88
CA THR A 123 5.81 4.96 -8.56
C THR A 123 5.19 6.36 -8.64
N ILE A 124 5.59 7.17 -9.62
CA ILE A 124 5.03 8.52 -9.80
C ILE A 124 3.53 8.46 -10.13
N ILE A 125 3.13 7.57 -11.05
CA ILE A 125 1.71 7.38 -11.39
C ILE A 125 0.91 6.93 -10.17
N TYR A 126 1.47 6.02 -9.38
CA TYR A 126 0.86 5.57 -8.13
C TYR A 126 0.69 6.74 -7.16
N ASP A 127 1.72 7.55 -6.92
CA ASP A 127 1.65 8.70 -6.02
C ASP A 127 0.58 9.72 -6.42
N LEU A 128 0.39 9.92 -7.74
CA LEU A 128 -0.64 10.82 -8.28
C LEU A 128 -2.06 10.23 -8.22
N THR A 129 -2.20 8.91 -8.41
CA THR A 129 -3.51 8.23 -8.53
C THR A 129 -4.01 7.67 -7.21
N ALA A 130 -3.14 7.57 -6.21
CA ALA A 130 -3.48 6.97 -4.94
C ALA A 130 -4.46 7.88 -4.18
N GLU A 131 -5.74 7.55 -4.21
CA GLU A 131 -6.80 8.16 -3.40
C GLU A 131 -7.36 7.17 -2.36
N ALA A 132 -7.56 7.61 -1.12
CA ALA A 132 -7.80 6.74 0.04
C ALA A 132 -9.28 6.58 0.37
N ASP A 133 -10.13 7.39 -0.25
CA ASP A 133 -11.48 7.56 0.21
C ASP A 133 -12.38 6.42 -0.27
N PRO A 134 -13.22 5.86 0.63
CA PRO A 134 -14.18 4.85 0.26
C PRO A 134 -15.14 5.47 -0.74
N ARG A 135 -15.10 4.99 -1.99
CA ARG A 135 -15.90 5.58 -3.05
C ARG A 135 -17.39 5.45 -2.69
N PRO A 136 -18.22 6.47 -2.98
CA PRO A 136 -19.59 6.59 -2.45
C PRO A 136 -20.51 5.41 -2.79
N TRP A 137 -20.20 4.65 -3.85
CA TRP A 137 -20.93 3.45 -4.27
C TRP A 137 -20.68 2.20 -3.39
N THR A 138 -19.69 2.22 -2.49
CA THR A 138 -19.45 1.12 -1.53
C THR A 138 -20.13 1.32 -0.16
N ILE A 139 -20.88 2.42 0.00
CA ILE A 139 -21.69 2.67 1.18
C ILE A 139 -23.10 2.13 0.90
N ASN A 140 -23.40 0.92 1.40
CA ASN A 140 -24.78 0.47 1.54
C ASN A 140 -25.50 1.43 2.50
N LYS A 141 -26.22 2.42 1.95
CA LYS A 141 -27.01 3.39 2.73
C LYS A 141 -28.00 2.69 3.67
N GLU A 142 -28.50 1.52 3.26
CA GLU A 142 -29.49 0.72 4.01
C GLU A 142 -28.94 0.12 5.30
N ILE A 143 -27.69 -0.37 5.31
CA ILE A 143 -27.06 -0.94 6.51
C ILE A 143 -26.71 0.18 7.51
N ARG A 144 -26.35 1.37 7.02
CA ARG A 144 -26.13 2.52 7.92
C ARG A 144 -27.43 2.95 8.57
N ALA A 145 -28.53 3.01 7.82
CA ALA A 145 -29.85 3.41 8.31
C ALA A 145 -30.36 2.45 9.40
N SER A 146 -30.26 1.14 9.16
CA SER A 146 -30.69 0.13 10.15
C SER A 146 -29.82 0.11 11.40
N VAL A 147 -28.49 0.30 11.28
CA VAL A 147 -27.60 0.40 12.45
C VAL A 147 -27.86 1.69 13.25
N SER A 148 -28.18 2.82 12.59
CA SER A 148 -28.58 4.03 13.30
C SER A 148 -29.93 3.89 14.02
N ASP A 149 -30.91 3.23 13.41
CA ASP A 149 -32.20 2.98 14.05
C ASP A 149 -32.07 2.01 15.23
N VAL A 150 -31.28 0.95 15.10
CA VAL A 150 -30.99 0.03 16.20
C VAL A 150 -30.21 0.73 17.31
N SER A 151 -29.19 1.53 16.98
CA SER A 151 -28.42 2.29 17.96
C SER A 151 -29.31 3.25 18.74
N ASN A 152 -30.18 4.01 18.06
CA ASN A 152 -31.14 4.93 18.69
C ASN A 152 -32.17 4.20 19.55
N THR A 153 -32.63 3.03 19.10
CA THR A 153 -33.54 2.18 19.87
C THR A 153 -32.87 1.65 21.14
N VAL A 154 -31.61 1.24 21.06
CA VAL A 154 -30.84 0.72 22.20
C VAL A 154 -30.52 1.84 23.20
N THR A 155 -30.08 3.03 22.76
CA THR A 155 -29.86 4.17 23.68
C THR A 155 -31.14 4.68 24.31
N SER A 156 -32.29 4.57 23.64
CA SER A 156 -33.58 4.93 24.27
C SER A 156 -34.00 3.98 25.40
N LYS A 157 -33.55 2.71 25.36
CA LYS A 157 -33.97 1.66 26.31
C LYS A 157 -33.02 1.48 27.51
N ILE A 158 -31.82 2.05 27.47
CA ILE A 158 -30.86 1.98 28.57
C ILE A 158 -30.92 3.31 29.34
N PRO A 159 -31.42 3.35 30.59
CA PRO A 159 -31.31 4.53 31.42
C PRO A 159 -29.82 4.78 31.70
N VAL A 160 -29.30 5.92 31.25
CA VAL A 160 -27.93 6.33 31.56
C VAL A 160 -27.83 6.54 33.08
N PRO A 161 -26.98 5.79 33.81
CA PRO A 161 -26.73 6.12 35.20
C PRO A 161 -26.08 7.50 35.26
N LYS A 162 -26.71 8.45 35.93
CA LYS A 162 -26.08 9.74 36.24
C LYS A 162 -24.92 9.46 37.20
N ILE A 163 -23.70 9.40 36.68
CA ILE A 163 -22.50 9.46 37.52
C ILE A 163 -22.38 10.93 37.95
N THR A 164 -23.03 11.29 39.06
CA THR A 164 -22.77 12.54 39.77
C THR A 164 -21.41 12.40 40.45
N VAL A 165 -20.36 12.93 39.83
CA VAL A 165 -19.08 13.13 40.52
C VAL A 165 -19.29 14.25 41.53
N SER A 166 -19.37 13.91 42.82
CA SER A 166 -19.46 14.87 43.92
C SER A 166 -18.11 15.58 44.06
N PRO A 167 -18.07 16.92 44.05
CA PRO A 167 -16.83 17.67 44.15
C PRO A 167 -16.45 17.86 45.62
N ASP A 168 -16.11 16.79 46.33
CA ASP A 168 -15.58 16.88 47.70
C ASP A 168 -14.57 15.76 47.94
N THR A 169 -13.30 15.96 47.55
CA THR A 169 -12.17 15.71 48.46
C THR A 169 -10.93 16.43 47.96
N VAL A 170 -10.46 17.33 48.83
CA VAL A 170 -9.19 18.06 48.82
C VAL A 170 -7.99 17.12 48.72
#